data_AF-A0A0L7LV81-F1
#
_entry.id   AF-A0A0L7LV81-F1
#
_cell.length_a   1.000
_cell.length_b   1.000
_cell.length_c   1.000
_cell.angle_alpha   90.00
_cell.angle_beta   90.00
_cell.angle_gamma   90.00
#
_symmetry.space_group_name_H-M   'P 1'
#
loop_
_entity.id
_entity.type
_entity.pdbx_description
1 polymer ?
#
loop_
_entity_poly.entity_id
_entity_poly.type
_entity_poly.pdbx_seq_one_letter_code
_entity_poly.pdbx_strand_id
1 'polypeptide(L)'
;MALTHVDTPLKGGLNTPLQQPDFSGALPASQAVATPNTVLATPFSINPEERLSAGDTPQLAHQMQKQTLPSPRNDYEIVVPEHEDEAEEGRARAALLEDQADRDARHDMEQDQILIRNDYEIVVPEHEDEAEEGRARAALLEDQANRDARHDMEQDQIRKMHACAFAGIAELKLRSQAVQRGCARPCEVNASVVRGAGGGSLTALQHAEELLKGEMVTMLHYDSLRDPPPGVDKKRAVQLQASHLAYLEQHPYEEFTSDELEAAKLELKKEMDVVKSGMGHGELSMDAYTQVLFLPGQNRYTRANLASKKDRLESAEKRLEQNRSHMAKEAKKCSKMEKKLRVLTGGYQSRAAALIKQFQELQDQIEQANLEFSTFKFLADQEKAAIPRRIE
;
A
#
# COMPACT_ATOMS: atom_id res chain seq x y z
N MET A 1 37.76 -55.62 5.62
CA MET A 1 36.47 -56.34 5.43
C MET A 1 35.41 -55.46 6.09
N ALA A 2 34.40 -54.89 5.44
CA ALA A 2 33.70 -55.24 4.21
C ALA A 2 33.51 -54.01 3.30
N LEU A 3 33.61 -54.23 1.99
CA LEU A 3 33.26 -53.30 0.91
C LEU A 3 31.74 -53.24 0.80
N THR A 4 31.14 -52.07 1.02
CA THR A 4 29.78 -51.77 0.57
C THR A 4 29.86 -50.90 -0.67
N HIS A 5 29.79 -51.57 -1.83
CA HIS A 5 29.50 -50.95 -3.12
C HIS A 5 28.19 -50.18 -3.03
N VAL A 6 28.22 -48.88 -3.32
CA VAL A 6 27.00 -48.11 -3.61
C VAL A 6 27.14 -47.66 -5.05
N ASP A 7 26.26 -48.18 -5.90
CA ASP A 7 26.25 -47.93 -7.35
C ASP A 7 25.85 -46.48 -7.66
N THR A 8 26.49 -45.91 -8.69
CA THR A 8 26.22 -44.57 -9.24
C THR A 8 24.81 -44.46 -9.83
N PRO A 9 24.16 -43.28 -9.79
CA PRO A 9 22.78 -43.06 -10.24
C PRO A 9 22.65 -42.97 -11.77
N LEU A 10 23.45 -43.77 -12.49
CA LEU A 10 23.48 -43.82 -13.96
C LEU A 10 23.37 -45.25 -14.47
N LYS A 11 22.67 -46.12 -13.71
CA LYS A 11 22.11 -47.37 -14.24
C LYS A 11 20.61 -47.19 -14.34
N GLY A 12 20.12 -47.12 -15.57
CA GLY A 12 18.70 -47.02 -15.90
C GLY A 12 17.89 -48.07 -15.13
N GLY A 13 17.04 -47.57 -14.24
CA GLY A 13 16.05 -48.36 -13.52
C GLY A 13 15.01 -48.92 -14.49
N LEU A 14 14.49 -50.10 -14.13
CA LEU A 14 13.43 -50.82 -14.81
C LEU A 14 12.26 -49.91 -15.22
N ASN A 15 11.78 -50.06 -16.46
CA ASN A 15 10.59 -49.40 -16.99
C ASN A 15 9.46 -49.42 -15.94
N THR A 16 9.00 -48.23 -15.53
CA THR A 16 7.74 -48.07 -14.82
C THR A 16 6.63 -48.69 -15.67
N PRO A 17 5.80 -49.63 -15.14
CA PRO A 17 4.72 -50.19 -15.93
C PRO A 17 3.75 -49.09 -16.34
N LEU A 18 3.39 -49.06 -17.63
CA LEU A 18 2.48 -48.09 -18.22
C LEU A 18 1.13 -48.18 -17.51
N GLN A 19 0.81 -47.20 -16.65
CA GLN A 19 -0.51 -47.09 -16.05
C GLN A 19 -1.50 -46.75 -17.17
N GLN A 20 -2.41 -47.67 -17.49
CA GLN A 20 -3.56 -47.37 -18.33
C GLN A 20 -4.61 -46.68 -17.46
N PRO A 21 -4.89 -45.38 -17.64
CA PRO A 21 -6.03 -44.75 -16.97
C PRO A 21 -7.34 -45.29 -17.57
N ASP A 22 -8.22 -45.80 -16.71
CA ASP A 22 -9.57 -46.24 -17.06
C ASP A 22 -10.47 -45.00 -17.28
N PHE A 23 -10.96 -44.80 -18.50
CA PHE A 23 -11.78 -43.64 -18.92
C PHE A 23 -13.29 -43.92 -18.85
N SER A 24 -13.72 -44.77 -17.92
CA SER A 24 -15.14 -45.10 -17.72
C SER A 24 -15.98 -43.99 -17.02
N GLY A 25 -15.39 -42.86 -16.62
CA GLY A 25 -16.12 -41.78 -15.92
C GLY A 25 -15.52 -40.38 -16.05
N ALA A 26 -16.37 -39.36 -15.89
CA ALA A 26 -16.06 -37.95 -16.15
C ALA A 26 -15.20 -37.22 -15.08
N LEU A 27 -14.69 -37.93 -14.05
CA LEU A 27 -13.83 -37.36 -13.00
C LEU A 27 -12.73 -38.38 -12.63
N PRO A 28 -11.44 -38.00 -12.63
CA PRO A 28 -10.36 -38.93 -12.27
C PRO A 28 -10.35 -39.25 -10.77
N ALA A 29 -10.19 -40.53 -10.42
CA ALA A 29 -10.13 -41.00 -9.04
C ALA A 29 -8.75 -40.69 -8.41
N SER A 30 -8.76 -40.08 -7.23
CA SER A 30 -7.56 -39.72 -6.45
C SER A 30 -6.91 -40.97 -5.83
N GLN A 31 -5.65 -41.26 -6.20
CA GLN A 31 -4.84 -42.29 -5.56
C GLN A 31 -3.77 -41.61 -4.67
N ALA A 32 -3.78 -41.91 -3.36
CA ALA A 32 -2.85 -41.35 -2.40
C ALA A 32 -1.55 -42.18 -2.37
N VAL A 33 -0.42 -41.56 -2.73
CA VAL A 33 0.91 -42.16 -2.63
C VAL A 33 1.49 -41.83 -1.25
N ALA A 34 1.75 -42.85 -0.44
CA ALA A 34 2.37 -42.72 0.88
C ALA A 34 3.88 -43.01 0.78
N THR A 35 4.72 -42.00 0.99
CA THR A 35 6.18 -42.15 1.08
C THR A 35 6.57 -42.53 2.53
N PRO A 36 7.38 -43.59 2.75
CA PRO A 36 7.85 -43.94 4.08
C PRO A 36 8.94 -42.96 4.56
N ASN A 37 8.73 -42.43 5.77
CA ASN A 37 9.54 -41.43 6.43
C ASN A 37 10.81 -42.07 7.04
N THR A 38 12.02 -41.62 6.68
CA THR A 38 13.27 -42.09 7.31
C THR A 38 14.05 -40.93 7.94
N VAL A 39 13.87 -40.82 9.26
CA VAL A 39 14.83 -40.47 10.33
C VAL A 39 16.11 -39.73 9.92
N LEU A 40 16.28 -38.48 10.37
CA LEU A 40 17.60 -37.93 10.74
C LEU A 40 17.45 -36.77 11.75
N ALA A 41 18.12 -36.97 12.89
CA ALA A 41 18.10 -36.14 14.08
C ALA A 41 19.04 -34.94 13.97
N THR A 42 18.64 -33.84 14.60
CA THR A 42 19.43 -32.63 14.81
C THR A 42 20.27 -32.73 16.09
N PRO A 43 21.55 -32.33 16.08
CA PRO A 43 22.20 -31.94 17.32
C PRO A 43 22.86 -30.58 17.16
N PHE A 44 22.30 -29.53 17.78
CA PHE A 44 23.08 -28.41 18.34
C PHE A 44 22.17 -27.57 19.25
N SER A 45 22.25 -27.87 20.54
CA SER A 45 21.73 -27.04 21.63
C SER A 45 22.70 -27.17 22.80
N ILE A 46 23.41 -26.09 23.13
CA ILE A 46 24.11 -25.96 24.40
C ILE A 46 23.95 -24.51 24.86
N ASN A 47 23.28 -24.37 26.01
CA ASN A 47 23.14 -23.15 26.78
C ASN A 47 24.21 -23.11 27.89
N PRO A 48 24.38 -21.97 28.59
CA PRO A 48 25.63 -21.55 29.23
C PRO A 48 25.71 -21.93 30.72
N GLU A 49 26.93 -22.03 31.26
CA GLU A 49 27.42 -21.35 32.49
C GLU A 49 28.77 -21.93 32.99
N GLU A 50 29.62 -21.03 33.48
CA GLU A 50 30.72 -21.21 34.45
C GLU A 50 32.04 -21.97 34.09
N ARG A 51 33.12 -21.20 33.80
CA ARG A 51 34.30 -20.97 34.70
C ARG A 51 35.60 -20.58 33.96
N LEU A 52 36.13 -19.42 34.35
CA LEU A 52 37.54 -19.05 34.63
C LEU A 52 38.68 -19.81 33.91
N SER A 53 39.50 -19.10 33.12
CA SER A 53 40.97 -19.01 33.32
C SER A 53 41.62 -18.05 32.31
N ALA A 54 42.72 -17.45 32.76
CA ALA A 54 43.53 -16.39 32.16
C ALA A 54 44.42 -16.83 30.98
N GLY A 55 44.88 -15.82 30.22
CA GLY A 55 46.19 -15.78 29.56
C GLY A 55 46.25 -16.35 28.13
N ASP A 56 46.35 -15.45 27.14
CA ASP A 56 47.53 -15.36 26.24
C ASP A 56 47.22 -14.56 24.96
N THR A 57 47.93 -13.45 24.79
CA THR A 57 48.29 -12.89 23.48
C THR A 57 49.37 -13.76 22.83
N PRO A 58 49.40 -13.87 21.51
CA PRO A 58 50.44 -13.10 20.82
C PRO A 58 50.03 -12.47 19.47
N GLN A 59 50.76 -11.39 19.17
CA GLN A 59 50.99 -10.73 17.88
C GLN A 59 51.22 -11.71 16.71
N LEU A 60 50.85 -11.34 15.46
CA LEU A 60 51.79 -10.82 14.45
C LEU A 60 51.11 -10.48 13.08
N ALA A 61 51.33 -9.23 12.66
CA ALA A 61 51.59 -8.66 11.32
C ALA A 61 50.77 -8.98 10.03
N HIS A 62 50.39 -7.85 9.41
CA HIS A 62 50.50 -7.49 7.98
C HIS A 62 49.75 -8.32 6.92
N GLN A 63 48.77 -7.71 6.24
CA GLN A 63 49.01 -7.10 4.92
C GLN A 63 47.82 -6.21 4.52
N MET A 64 48.10 -4.92 4.35
CA MET A 64 47.15 -3.95 3.80
C MET A 64 47.08 -4.10 2.28
N GLN A 65 45.88 -4.21 1.73
CA GLN A 65 45.62 -3.91 0.32
C GLN A 65 44.60 -2.78 0.25
N LYS A 66 45.10 -1.58 -0.08
CA LYS A 66 44.31 -0.39 -0.37
C LYS A 66 43.56 -0.61 -1.68
N GLN A 67 42.24 -0.66 -1.65
CA GLN A 67 41.39 -0.37 -2.80
C GLN A 67 40.71 0.97 -2.55
N THR A 68 41.03 1.95 -3.39
CA THR A 68 40.43 3.28 -3.41
C THR A 68 39.06 3.20 -4.06
N LEU A 69 38.00 3.50 -3.31
CA LEU A 69 36.64 3.66 -3.84
C LEU A 69 36.41 5.13 -4.27
N PRO A 70 35.68 5.37 -5.38
CA PRO A 70 35.38 6.73 -5.86
C PRO A 70 34.44 7.50 -4.92
N SER A 71 34.52 8.83 -4.98
CA SER A 71 33.76 9.79 -4.17
C SER A 71 32.24 9.71 -4.38
N PRO A 72 31.40 9.87 -3.33
CA PRO A 72 29.95 9.92 -3.49
C PRO A 72 29.52 11.26 -4.10
N ARG A 73 28.80 11.23 -5.22
CA ARG A 73 28.02 12.36 -5.74
C ARG A 73 26.58 12.21 -5.24
N ASN A 74 26.08 13.27 -4.59
CA ASN A 74 24.71 13.39 -4.09
C ASN A 74 23.82 13.96 -5.21
N ASP A 75 22.98 13.15 -5.83
CA ASP A 75 21.92 13.63 -6.72
C ASP A 75 20.55 13.23 -6.13
N TYR A 76 20.01 14.10 -5.29
CA TYR A 76 18.57 14.16 -5.01
C TYR A 76 18.08 15.55 -5.41
N GLU A 77 17.48 15.65 -6.59
CA GLU A 77 16.66 16.81 -6.95
C GLU A 77 15.30 16.69 -6.25
N ILE A 78 15.00 17.67 -5.42
CA ILE A 78 13.70 17.85 -4.78
C ILE A 78 12.79 18.53 -5.81
N VAL A 79 11.88 17.78 -6.42
CA VAL A 79 10.81 18.38 -7.24
C VAL A 79 9.76 18.94 -6.30
N VAL A 80 9.77 20.26 -6.14
CA VAL A 80 8.67 21.03 -5.56
C VAL A 80 7.57 21.13 -6.61
N PRO A 81 6.33 20.68 -6.34
CA PRO A 81 5.21 20.97 -7.24
C PRO A 81 4.88 22.47 -7.11
N GLU A 82 5.28 23.26 -8.11
CA GLU A 82 4.81 24.64 -8.21
C GLU A 82 3.37 24.65 -8.72
N HIS A 83 2.56 25.41 -7.98
CA HIS A 83 1.17 25.70 -8.25
C HIS A 83 0.98 26.41 -9.59
N GLU A 84 -0.19 26.15 -10.16
CA GLU A 84 -0.85 26.91 -11.21
C GLU A 84 -0.79 28.41 -10.92
N ASP A 85 -0.37 29.22 -11.90
CA ASP A 85 -1.03 30.49 -12.24
C ASP A 85 -0.53 31.05 -13.60
N GLU A 86 -1.54 31.29 -14.46
CA GLU A 86 -1.71 32.39 -15.42
C GLU A 86 -0.79 32.60 -16.67
N ALA A 87 -1.48 32.56 -17.82
CA ALA A 87 -1.45 33.50 -18.96
C ALA A 87 -0.12 33.90 -19.63
N GLU A 88 0.02 33.62 -20.93
CA GLU A 88 -0.08 34.65 -21.98
C GLU A 88 0.10 34.08 -23.40
N GLU A 89 -0.45 34.85 -24.33
CA GLU A 89 -0.53 34.65 -25.78
C GLU A 89 0.82 34.75 -26.50
N GLY A 90 0.88 34.11 -27.67
CA GLY A 90 1.50 34.71 -28.85
C GLY A 90 3.01 34.53 -29.03
N ARG A 91 3.41 33.44 -29.69
CA ARG A 91 4.52 33.46 -30.67
C ARG A 91 4.39 32.32 -31.69
N ALA A 92 3.75 32.63 -32.82
CA ALA A 92 4.00 31.91 -34.05
C ALA A 92 5.44 32.19 -34.51
N ARG A 93 6.25 31.13 -34.69
CA ARG A 93 7.24 30.95 -35.79
C ARG A 93 8.29 29.89 -35.43
N ALA A 94 8.16 28.74 -36.10
CA ALA A 94 9.17 28.11 -36.95
C ALA A 94 9.13 26.59 -36.74
N ALA A 95 8.53 25.87 -37.69
CA ALA A 95 8.79 24.46 -37.86
C ALA A 95 10.26 24.31 -38.28
N LEU A 96 11.12 24.08 -37.29
CA LEU A 96 12.47 23.61 -37.54
C LEU A 96 12.35 22.11 -37.83
N LEU A 97 12.56 21.74 -39.10
CA LEU A 97 12.74 20.35 -39.51
C LEU A 97 13.89 19.76 -38.67
N GLU A 98 13.54 18.86 -37.76
CA GLU A 98 14.49 18.11 -36.94
C GLU A 98 15.20 17.10 -37.85
N ASP A 99 16.51 17.26 -37.99
CA ASP A 99 17.38 16.41 -38.82
C ASP A 99 17.30 14.97 -38.33
N GLN A 100 17.27 13.99 -39.25
CA GLN A 100 17.14 12.57 -38.89
C GLN A 100 18.28 12.11 -37.97
N ALA A 101 19.47 12.71 -38.12
CA ALA A 101 20.63 12.44 -37.28
C ALA A 101 20.40 12.78 -35.79
N ASP A 102 19.62 13.81 -35.47
CA ASP A 102 19.36 14.22 -34.09
C ASP A 102 18.37 13.28 -33.39
N ARG A 103 17.45 12.67 -34.15
CA ARG A 103 16.52 11.65 -33.64
C ARG A 103 17.22 10.32 -33.38
N ASP A 104 18.12 9.91 -34.27
CA ASP A 104 18.90 8.69 -34.11
C ASP A 104 19.87 8.80 -32.92
N ALA A 105 20.52 9.97 -32.73
CA ALA A 105 21.40 10.22 -31.59
C ALA A 105 20.66 10.21 -30.24
N ARG A 106 19.38 10.65 -30.19
CA ARG A 106 18.56 10.53 -28.98
C ARG A 106 18.19 9.09 -28.68
N HIS A 107 17.85 8.30 -29.70
CA HIS A 107 17.49 6.90 -29.53
C HIS A 107 18.69 6.05 -29.07
N ASP A 108 19.91 6.36 -29.54
CA ASP A 108 21.14 5.70 -29.08
C ASP A 108 21.47 6.08 -27.62
N MET A 109 21.28 7.34 -27.24
CA MET A 109 21.43 7.81 -25.85
C MET A 109 20.37 7.22 -24.89
N GLU A 110 19.17 6.93 -25.40
CA GLU A 110 18.07 6.32 -24.65
C GLU A 110 18.28 4.81 -24.49
N GLN A 111 18.90 4.14 -25.47
CA GLN A 111 19.33 2.74 -25.36
C GLN A 111 20.45 2.55 -24.34
N ASP A 112 21.42 3.47 -24.28
CA ASP A 112 22.53 3.42 -23.32
C ASP A 112 22.10 3.76 -21.88
N GLN A 113 20.93 4.37 -21.68
CA GLN A 113 20.38 4.68 -20.34
C GLN A 113 19.58 3.54 -19.69
N ILE A 114 19.33 2.42 -20.39
CA ILE A 114 18.47 1.34 -19.88
C ILE A 114 19.25 0.20 -19.17
N LEU A 115 20.58 0.29 -19.03
CA LEU A 115 21.35 -0.76 -18.36
C LEU A 115 22.16 -0.27 -17.15
N ILE A 116 21.47 0.34 -16.17
CA ILE A 116 21.92 0.25 -14.77
C ILE A 116 21.61 -1.16 -14.29
N ARG A 117 22.49 -2.13 -14.59
CA ARG A 117 22.43 -3.45 -13.98
C ARG A 117 22.86 -3.33 -12.52
N ASN A 118 21.92 -3.58 -11.62
CA ASN A 118 22.17 -3.76 -10.21
C ASN A 118 22.91 -5.07 -9.97
N ASP A 119 24.18 -5.00 -9.54
CA ASP A 119 25.02 -6.16 -9.20
C ASP A 119 24.71 -6.71 -7.80
N TYR A 120 23.54 -7.31 -7.62
CA TYR A 120 23.29 -8.21 -6.49
C TYR A 120 22.57 -9.47 -6.96
N GLU A 121 23.32 -10.57 -6.97
CA GLU A 121 22.84 -11.93 -7.20
C GLU A 121 21.99 -12.37 -6.00
N ILE A 122 20.67 -12.32 -6.16
CA ILE A 122 19.75 -12.95 -5.22
C ILE A 122 19.73 -14.44 -5.58
N VAL A 123 20.53 -15.23 -4.87
CA VAL A 123 20.50 -16.69 -4.94
C VAL A 123 19.18 -17.18 -4.37
N VAL A 124 18.20 -17.40 -5.26
CA VAL A 124 16.99 -18.16 -4.97
C VAL A 124 17.36 -19.64 -5.14
N PRO A 125 17.21 -20.48 -4.10
CA PRO A 125 17.44 -21.92 -4.24
C PRO A 125 16.58 -22.50 -5.36
N GLU A 126 17.23 -23.18 -6.30
CA GLU A 126 16.60 -23.85 -7.44
C GLU A 126 15.60 -24.89 -6.94
N HIS A 127 14.30 -24.64 -7.17
CA HIS A 127 13.32 -25.70 -7.28
C HIS A 127 13.32 -26.17 -8.73
N GLU A 128 13.56 -27.47 -8.90
CA GLU A 128 13.59 -28.16 -10.18
C GLU A 128 12.21 -28.08 -10.87
N ASP A 129 12.05 -27.13 -11.79
CA ASP A 129 11.02 -27.18 -12.81
C ASP A 129 11.64 -27.77 -14.08
N GLU A 130 11.27 -29.02 -14.36
CA GLU A 130 11.68 -29.76 -15.53
C GLU A 130 11.16 -29.11 -16.83
N ALA A 131 12.11 -28.72 -17.68
CA ALA A 131 12.11 -28.81 -19.15
C ALA A 131 10.86 -28.36 -19.95
N GLU A 132 10.91 -27.15 -20.50
CA GLU A 132 10.47 -26.87 -21.88
C GLU A 132 11.42 -25.86 -22.57
N GLU A 133 12.69 -26.22 -22.76
CA GLU A 133 13.58 -25.52 -23.69
C GLU A 133 13.55 -26.19 -25.07
N GLY A 134 12.68 -25.67 -25.94
CA GLY A 134 12.54 -26.21 -27.30
C GLY A 134 11.78 -25.35 -28.29
N ARG A 135 11.71 -24.01 -28.12
CA ARG A 135 11.20 -23.09 -29.16
C ARG A 135 11.96 -21.77 -29.19
N ALA A 136 13.28 -21.83 -29.40
CA ALA A 136 14.03 -20.66 -29.82
C ALA A 136 13.77 -20.36 -31.31
N ARG A 137 13.10 -19.23 -31.56
CA ARG A 137 13.26 -18.35 -32.73
C ARG A 137 12.94 -18.94 -34.11
N ALA A 138 11.64 -19.06 -34.39
CA ALA A 138 11.12 -18.58 -35.66
C ALA A 138 10.69 -17.13 -35.46
N ALA A 139 11.61 -16.18 -35.66
CA ALA A 139 11.23 -14.78 -35.81
C ALA A 139 10.46 -14.66 -37.12
N LEU A 140 9.15 -14.91 -37.06
CA LEU A 140 8.22 -14.56 -38.11
C LEU A 140 8.34 -13.03 -38.24
N LEU A 141 8.92 -12.55 -39.33
CA LEU A 141 8.87 -11.14 -39.69
C LEU A 141 7.38 -10.80 -39.88
N GLU A 142 6.72 -10.26 -38.84
CA GLU A 142 5.37 -9.73 -38.98
C GLU A 142 5.44 -8.53 -39.94
N ASP A 143 4.78 -8.66 -41.09
CA ASP A 143 4.59 -7.58 -42.07
C ASP A 143 4.15 -6.31 -41.37
N GLN A 144 4.63 -5.14 -41.80
CA GLN A 144 4.32 -3.85 -41.15
C GLN A 144 2.81 -3.63 -40.99
N ALA A 145 2.00 -4.07 -41.97
CA ALA A 145 0.54 -4.00 -41.90
C ALA A 145 -0.07 -4.78 -40.73
N ASN A 146 0.55 -5.88 -40.28
CA ASN A 146 0.06 -6.65 -39.14
C ASN A 146 0.42 -6.00 -37.80
N ARG A 147 1.56 -5.30 -37.74
CA ARG A 147 1.94 -4.49 -36.57
C ARG A 147 1.06 -3.27 -36.44
N ASP A 148 0.79 -2.57 -37.55
CA ASP A 148 -0.10 -1.41 -37.59
C ASP A 148 -1.53 -1.81 -37.22
N ALA A 149 -2.05 -2.92 -37.74
CA ALA A 149 -3.37 -3.42 -37.38
C ALA A 149 -3.49 -3.81 -35.90
N ARG A 150 -2.45 -4.36 -35.27
CA ARG A 150 -2.46 -4.65 -33.83
C ARG A 150 -2.43 -3.38 -32.99
N HIS A 151 -1.60 -2.42 -33.38
CA HIS A 151 -1.49 -1.14 -32.70
C HIS A 151 -2.80 -0.34 -32.80
N ASP A 152 -3.47 -0.33 -33.95
CA ASP A 152 -4.78 0.30 -34.13
C ASP A 152 -5.85 -0.39 -33.25
N MET A 153 -5.83 -1.72 -33.18
CA MET A 153 -6.74 -2.49 -32.31
C MET A 153 -6.48 -2.23 -30.82
N GLU A 154 -5.22 -2.07 -30.42
CA GLU A 154 -4.83 -1.72 -29.05
C GLU A 154 -5.26 -0.29 -28.70
N GLN A 155 -5.04 0.67 -29.61
CA GLN A 155 -5.52 2.04 -29.42
C GLN A 155 -7.04 2.11 -29.31
N ASP A 156 -7.77 1.36 -30.14
CA ASP A 156 -9.23 1.28 -30.05
C ASP A 156 -9.69 0.62 -28.76
N GLN A 157 -8.97 -0.38 -28.25
CA GLN A 157 -9.24 -0.97 -26.94
C GLN A 157 -9.00 0.04 -25.81
N ILE A 158 -7.90 0.79 -25.85
CA ILE A 158 -7.59 1.85 -24.88
C ILE A 158 -8.66 2.94 -24.93
N ARG A 159 -9.04 3.42 -26.12
CA ARG A 159 -10.12 4.42 -26.29
C ARG A 159 -11.46 3.91 -25.76
N LYS A 160 -11.81 2.65 -26.03
CA LYS A 160 -13.02 2.03 -25.49
C LYS A 160 -12.95 1.91 -23.97
N MET A 161 -11.82 1.50 -23.41
CA MET A 161 -11.62 1.44 -21.96
C MET A 161 -11.72 2.81 -21.30
N HIS A 162 -11.12 3.84 -21.90
CA HIS A 162 -11.21 5.21 -21.41
C HIS A 162 -12.64 5.75 -21.50
N ALA A 163 -13.36 5.47 -22.59
CA ALA A 163 -14.76 5.85 -22.74
C ALA A 163 -15.66 5.12 -21.72
N CYS A 164 -15.46 3.82 -21.50
CA CYS A 164 -16.17 3.06 -20.46
C CYS A 164 -15.85 3.57 -19.05
N ALA A 165 -14.58 3.90 -18.77
CA ALA A 165 -14.17 4.48 -17.50
C ALA A 165 -14.80 5.87 -17.29
N PHE A 166 -14.81 6.72 -18.33
CA PHE A 166 -15.44 8.02 -18.29
C PHE A 166 -16.95 7.94 -18.09
N ALA A 167 -17.63 7.04 -18.79
CA ALA A 167 -19.05 6.77 -18.62
C ALA A 167 -19.36 6.25 -17.20
N GLY A 168 -18.51 5.35 -16.67
CA GLY A 168 -18.64 4.86 -15.30
C GLY A 168 -18.46 5.97 -14.25
N ILE A 169 -17.54 6.91 -14.47
CA ILE A 169 -17.36 8.08 -13.59
C ILE A 169 -18.57 9.01 -13.66
N ALA A 170 -19.12 9.25 -14.86
CA ALA A 170 -20.30 10.08 -15.04
C ALA A 170 -21.55 9.47 -14.37
N GLU A 171 -21.75 8.15 -14.53
CA GLU A 171 -22.82 7.43 -13.85
C GLU A 171 -22.64 7.48 -12.33
N LEU A 172 -21.41 7.29 -11.84
CA LEU A 172 -21.09 7.35 -10.41
C LEU A 172 -21.36 8.74 -9.80
N LYS A 173 -21.16 9.84 -10.55
CA LYS A 173 -21.48 11.20 -10.09
C LYS A 173 -22.98 11.45 -9.86
N LEU A 174 -23.85 10.69 -10.54
CA LEU A 174 -25.30 10.74 -10.34
C LEU A 174 -25.76 9.83 -9.19
N ARG A 175 -24.92 8.91 -8.72
CA ARG A 175 -25.22 8.02 -7.58
C ARG A 175 -25.21 8.77 -6.25
N SER A 176 -25.68 8.10 -5.20
CA SER A 176 -25.62 8.64 -3.84
C SER A 176 -24.19 8.97 -3.39
N GLN A 177 -24.02 10.01 -2.56
CA GLN A 177 -22.69 10.36 -2.01
C GLN A 177 -22.05 9.22 -1.22
N ALA A 178 -22.87 8.34 -0.62
CA ALA A 178 -22.38 7.17 0.10
C ALA A 178 -21.72 6.15 -0.85
N VAL A 179 -22.26 5.98 -2.06
CA VAL A 179 -21.63 5.18 -3.12
C VAL A 179 -20.37 5.86 -3.64
N GLN A 180 -20.43 7.16 -3.95
CA GLN A 180 -19.30 7.91 -4.47
C GLN A 180 -18.07 7.89 -3.56
N ARG A 181 -18.29 7.94 -2.24
CA ARG A 181 -17.22 7.96 -1.23
C ARG A 181 -16.81 6.57 -0.74
N GLY A 182 -17.42 5.51 -1.26
CA GLY A 182 -17.15 4.13 -0.82
C GLY A 182 -17.46 3.91 0.67
N CYS A 183 -18.42 4.64 1.23
CA CYS A 183 -18.77 4.51 2.65
C CYS A 183 -19.44 3.15 2.93
N ALA A 184 -19.33 2.67 4.17
CA ALA A 184 -20.02 1.46 4.60
C ALA A 184 -21.54 1.66 4.53
N ARG A 185 -22.22 0.80 3.77
CA ARG A 185 -23.69 0.77 3.63
C ARG A 185 -24.27 -0.43 4.39
N PRO A 186 -25.52 -0.36 4.87
CA PRO A 186 -26.15 -1.48 5.56
C PRO A 186 -26.30 -2.69 4.64
N CYS A 187 -26.02 -3.89 5.15
CA CYS A 187 -26.20 -5.14 4.40
C CYS A 187 -27.67 -5.45 4.10
N GLU A 188 -28.58 -4.98 4.96
CA GLU A 188 -30.03 -5.14 4.81
C GLU A 188 -30.68 -3.78 5.04
N VAL A 189 -31.57 -3.39 4.12
CA VAL A 189 -32.29 -2.12 4.19
C VAL A 189 -33.34 -2.21 5.29
N ASN A 190 -33.29 -1.30 6.26
CA ASN A 190 -34.24 -1.28 7.36
C ASN A 190 -35.46 -0.43 7.01
N ALA A 191 -36.58 -1.08 6.64
CA ALA A 191 -37.84 -0.42 6.34
C ALA A 191 -38.62 0.07 7.59
N SER A 192 -38.23 -0.33 8.81
CA SER A 192 -38.95 0.05 10.05
C SER A 192 -38.79 1.52 10.45
N VAL A 193 -37.93 2.28 9.74
CA VAL A 193 -37.73 3.71 9.95
C VAL A 193 -38.93 4.52 9.44
N VAL A 194 -39.64 3.99 8.44
CA VAL A 194 -40.86 4.61 7.91
C VAL A 194 -42.02 4.21 8.82
N ARG A 195 -42.81 5.19 9.25
CA ARG A 195 -44.04 4.90 10.00
C ARG A 195 -45.01 4.19 9.05
N GLY A 196 -45.50 3.01 9.45
CA GLY A 196 -46.56 2.34 8.69
C GLY A 196 -47.79 3.24 8.61
N ALA A 197 -48.65 2.99 7.61
CA ALA A 197 -49.86 3.79 7.30
C ALA A 197 -50.91 3.93 8.44
N GLY A 198 -50.61 3.48 9.67
CA GLY A 198 -51.44 3.57 10.86
C GLY A 198 -51.07 4.72 11.82
N GLY A 199 -50.46 5.81 11.36
CA GLY A 199 -50.17 6.99 12.17
C GLY A 199 -51.29 8.03 12.09
N GLY A 200 -51.72 8.57 13.24
CA GLY A 200 -52.71 9.66 13.29
C GLY A 200 -52.25 10.95 12.57
N SER A 201 -53.12 11.96 12.49
CA SER A 201 -52.85 13.24 11.80
C SER A 201 -51.45 13.80 12.10
N LEU A 202 -50.57 13.76 11.10
CA LEU A 202 -49.19 14.23 11.19
C LEU A 202 -49.13 15.75 11.07
N THR A 203 -48.19 16.37 11.77
CA THR A 203 -47.85 17.78 11.53
C THR A 203 -47.14 17.94 10.18
N ALA A 204 -47.18 19.14 9.59
CA ALA A 204 -46.53 19.40 8.29
C ALA A 204 -45.03 19.03 8.29
N LEU A 205 -44.32 19.31 9.39
CA LEU A 205 -42.91 18.94 9.55
C LEU A 205 -42.72 17.43 9.64
N GLN A 206 -43.57 16.72 10.37
CA GLN A 206 -43.53 15.26 10.45
C GLN A 206 -43.86 14.59 9.12
N HIS A 207 -44.73 15.19 8.31
CA HIS A 207 -45.04 14.72 6.97
C HIS A 207 -43.84 14.88 6.03
N ALA A 208 -43.18 16.04 6.06
CA ALA A 208 -41.92 16.26 5.32
C ALA A 208 -40.82 15.26 5.74
N GLU A 209 -40.69 14.99 7.05
CA GLU A 209 -39.75 13.96 7.55
C GLU A 209 -40.07 12.55 7.02
N GLU A 210 -41.35 12.19 6.86
CA GLU A 210 -41.75 10.89 6.33
C GLU A 210 -41.43 10.76 4.84
N LEU A 211 -41.67 11.81 4.06
CA LEU A 211 -41.29 11.85 2.65
C LEU A 211 -39.78 11.64 2.49
N LEU A 212 -38.96 12.37 3.25
CA LEU A 212 -37.51 12.21 3.25
C LEU A 212 -37.06 10.79 3.62
N LYS A 213 -37.72 10.16 4.60
CA LYS A 213 -37.43 8.77 5.00
C LYS A 213 -37.82 7.77 3.91
N GLY A 214 -38.94 7.99 3.24
CA GLY A 214 -39.38 7.19 2.09
C GLY A 214 -38.33 7.22 0.98
N GLU A 215 -37.95 8.42 0.53
CA GLU A 215 -36.91 8.61 -0.49
C GLU A 215 -35.57 7.97 -0.10
N MET A 216 -35.17 8.12 1.16
CA MET A 216 -33.94 7.49 1.66
C MET A 216 -33.99 5.97 1.55
N VAL A 217 -35.13 5.33 1.85
CA VAL A 217 -35.29 3.87 1.74
C VAL A 217 -35.29 3.44 0.27
N THR A 218 -35.98 4.17 -0.61
CA THR A 218 -35.97 3.94 -2.07
C THR A 218 -34.55 4.00 -2.63
N MET A 219 -33.78 5.05 -2.29
CA MET A 219 -32.40 5.20 -2.70
C MET A 219 -31.51 4.04 -2.19
N LEU A 220 -31.69 3.58 -0.95
CA LEU A 220 -30.94 2.44 -0.41
C LEU A 220 -31.26 1.13 -1.14
N HIS A 221 -32.52 0.90 -1.53
CA HIS A 221 -32.93 -0.25 -2.33
C HIS A 221 -32.31 -0.19 -3.74
N TYR A 222 -32.32 0.98 -4.37
CA TYR A 222 -31.70 1.19 -5.68
C TYR A 222 -30.18 0.98 -5.65
N ASP A 223 -29.49 1.58 -4.68
CA ASP A 223 -28.05 1.43 -4.49
C ASP A 223 -27.67 -0.02 -4.18
N SER A 224 -28.46 -0.75 -3.38
CA SER A 224 -28.14 -2.14 -3.03
C SER A 224 -28.27 -3.11 -4.21
N LEU A 225 -29.12 -2.79 -5.20
CA LEU A 225 -29.27 -3.58 -6.43
C LEU A 225 -28.12 -3.35 -7.42
N ARG A 226 -27.68 -2.10 -7.58
CA ARG A 226 -26.65 -1.70 -8.54
C ARG A 226 -25.24 -1.89 -7.99
N ASP A 227 -25.02 -1.47 -6.74
CA ASP A 227 -23.74 -1.47 -6.03
C ASP A 227 -23.88 -2.18 -4.67
N PRO A 228 -23.91 -3.52 -4.62
CA PRO A 228 -24.01 -4.24 -3.36
C PRO A 228 -22.82 -3.93 -2.43
N PRO A 229 -23.05 -3.73 -1.11
CA PRO A 229 -21.98 -3.36 -0.19
C PRO A 229 -20.90 -4.46 -0.07
N PRO A 230 -19.61 -4.08 0.15
CA PRO A 230 -18.45 -4.99 0.10
C PRO A 230 -18.33 -6.02 1.25
N GLY A 231 -19.43 -6.36 1.93
CA GLY A 231 -19.50 -7.35 3.01
C GLY A 231 -20.68 -8.32 2.90
N VAL A 232 -21.44 -8.28 1.81
CA VAL A 232 -22.58 -9.19 1.58
C VAL A 232 -22.14 -10.33 0.67
N ASP A 233 -22.33 -11.56 1.14
CA ASP A 233 -22.08 -12.75 0.32
C ASP A 233 -22.95 -12.72 -0.94
N LYS A 234 -22.38 -13.11 -2.09
CA LYS A 234 -23.10 -13.14 -3.38
C LYS A 234 -24.44 -13.88 -3.30
N LYS A 235 -24.52 -14.96 -2.51
CA LYS A 235 -25.76 -15.72 -2.28
C LYS A 235 -26.83 -14.90 -1.55
N ARG A 236 -26.43 -14.13 -0.54
CA ARG A 236 -27.33 -13.27 0.24
C ARG A 236 -27.78 -12.05 -0.57
N ALA A 237 -26.90 -11.49 -1.40
CA ALA A 237 -27.24 -10.41 -2.32
C ALA A 237 -28.33 -10.86 -3.33
N VAL A 238 -28.18 -12.04 -3.93
CA VAL A 238 -29.19 -12.62 -4.85
C VAL A 238 -30.53 -12.87 -4.14
N GLN A 239 -30.51 -13.34 -2.89
CA GLN A 239 -31.73 -13.54 -2.11
C GLN A 239 -32.46 -12.21 -1.81
N LEU A 240 -31.71 -11.15 -1.50
CA LEU A 240 -32.26 -9.82 -1.20
C LEU A 240 -32.70 -9.08 -2.48
N GLN A 241 -32.18 -9.44 -3.65
CA GLN A 241 -32.50 -8.80 -4.92
C GLN A 241 -34.00 -8.77 -5.22
N ALA A 242 -34.71 -9.88 -4.99
CA ALA A 242 -36.17 -9.96 -5.20
C ALA A 242 -36.93 -8.98 -4.29
N SER A 243 -36.47 -8.81 -3.05
CA SER A 243 -37.08 -7.88 -2.09
C SER A 243 -36.88 -6.42 -2.51
N HIS A 244 -35.72 -6.09 -3.05
CA HIS A 244 -35.42 -4.73 -3.52
C HIS A 244 -36.21 -4.39 -4.78
N LEU A 245 -36.31 -5.32 -5.73
CA LEU A 245 -37.13 -5.13 -6.93
C LEU A 245 -38.61 -4.94 -6.59
N ALA A 246 -39.17 -5.77 -5.71
CA ALA A 246 -40.57 -5.64 -5.29
C ALA A 246 -40.86 -4.29 -4.60
N TYR A 247 -39.89 -3.75 -3.84
CA TYR A 247 -40.04 -2.44 -3.23
C TYR A 247 -39.99 -1.30 -4.26
N LEU A 248 -39.05 -1.37 -5.21
CA LEU A 248 -38.90 -0.37 -6.28
C LEU A 248 -40.04 -0.40 -7.31
N GLU A 249 -40.71 -1.54 -7.48
CA GLU A 249 -41.95 -1.60 -8.27
C GLU A 249 -43.07 -0.76 -7.65
N GLN A 250 -43.15 -0.70 -6.32
CA GLN A 250 -44.12 0.11 -5.60
C GLN A 250 -43.66 1.56 -5.43
N HIS A 251 -42.35 1.79 -5.35
CA HIS A 251 -41.73 3.10 -5.16
C HIS A 251 -40.61 3.28 -6.22
N PRO A 252 -40.96 3.72 -7.44
CA PRO A 252 -39.98 3.91 -8.50
C PRO A 252 -38.90 4.91 -8.11
N TYR A 253 -37.66 4.61 -8.47
CA TYR A 253 -36.54 5.54 -8.30
C TYR A 253 -36.61 6.62 -9.38
N GLU A 254 -36.66 7.88 -8.97
CA GLU A 254 -36.61 9.04 -9.86
C GLU A 254 -35.16 9.39 -10.22
N GLU A 255 -34.87 9.50 -11.51
CA GLU A 255 -33.54 9.85 -12.02
C GLU A 255 -33.49 11.35 -12.34
N PHE A 256 -32.50 12.04 -11.80
CA PHE A 256 -32.30 13.48 -12.00
C PHE A 256 -31.07 13.75 -12.86
N THR A 257 -31.10 14.87 -13.58
CA THR A 257 -29.96 15.32 -14.38
C THR A 257 -28.87 15.93 -13.48
N SER A 258 -27.62 15.99 -13.98
CA SER A 258 -26.51 16.59 -13.23
C SER A 258 -26.79 18.06 -12.89
N ASP A 259 -27.38 18.80 -13.82
CA ASP A 259 -27.65 20.23 -13.68
C ASP A 259 -28.69 20.50 -12.59
N GLU A 260 -29.75 19.68 -12.52
CA GLU A 260 -30.77 19.75 -11.47
C GLU A 260 -30.17 19.45 -10.08
N LEU A 261 -29.31 18.44 -9.99
CA LEU A 261 -28.61 18.10 -8.74
C LEU A 261 -27.66 19.21 -8.30
N GLU A 262 -26.99 19.89 -9.23
CA GLU A 262 -26.11 21.02 -8.93
C GLU A 262 -26.88 22.25 -8.47
N ALA A 263 -27.99 22.58 -9.14
CA ALA A 263 -28.90 23.66 -8.74
C ALA A 263 -29.46 23.41 -7.33
N ALA A 264 -29.96 22.20 -7.06
CA ALA A 264 -30.48 21.81 -5.75
C ALA A 264 -29.40 21.87 -4.65
N LYS A 265 -28.17 21.43 -4.94
CA LYS A 265 -27.03 21.54 -3.99
C LYS A 265 -26.71 23.01 -3.67
N LEU A 266 -26.81 23.90 -4.66
CA LEU A 266 -26.55 25.32 -4.45
C LEU A 266 -27.63 25.96 -3.56
N GLU A 267 -28.89 25.61 -3.78
CA GLU A 267 -30.01 26.09 -2.97
C GLU A 267 -29.93 25.57 -1.53
N LEU A 268 -29.65 24.28 -1.34
CA LEU A 268 -29.43 23.68 -0.01
C LEU A 268 -28.29 24.36 0.74
N LYS A 269 -27.18 24.72 0.07
CA LYS A 269 -26.08 25.46 0.71
C LYS A 269 -26.54 26.81 1.24
N LYS A 270 -27.31 27.57 0.45
CA LYS A 270 -27.87 28.87 0.87
C LYS A 270 -28.77 28.72 2.09
N GLU A 271 -29.65 27.71 2.09
CA GLU A 271 -30.53 27.44 3.23
C GLU A 271 -29.76 26.99 4.48
N MET A 272 -28.74 26.15 4.30
CA MET A 272 -27.87 25.70 5.38
C MET A 272 -27.17 26.88 6.07
N ASP A 273 -26.70 27.88 5.32
CA ASP A 273 -26.07 29.07 5.88
C ASP A 273 -27.07 29.89 6.72
N VAL A 274 -28.30 30.05 6.23
CA VAL A 274 -29.39 30.73 6.97
C VAL A 274 -29.71 29.99 8.27
N VAL A 275 -29.84 28.66 8.22
CA VAL A 275 -30.11 27.82 9.40
C VAL A 275 -28.94 27.87 10.38
N LYS A 276 -27.70 27.83 9.89
CA LYS A 276 -26.48 27.91 10.69
C LYS A 276 -26.44 29.21 11.48
N SER A 277 -26.72 30.35 10.82
CA SER A 277 -26.83 31.65 11.48
C SER A 277 -28.03 31.73 12.43
N GLY A 278 -29.21 31.27 12.01
CA GLY A 278 -30.45 31.39 12.79
C GLY A 278 -30.48 30.53 14.05
N MET A 279 -29.85 29.36 14.03
CA MET A 279 -29.77 28.44 15.19
C MET A 279 -28.50 28.63 16.02
N GLY A 280 -27.61 29.55 15.64
CA GLY A 280 -26.33 29.78 16.33
C GLY A 280 -25.42 28.56 16.31
N HIS A 281 -25.53 27.70 15.29
CA HIS A 281 -24.64 26.56 15.13
C HIS A 281 -23.28 27.06 14.62
N GLY A 282 -22.24 26.90 15.44
CA GLY A 282 -20.86 27.09 15.01
C GLY A 282 -20.42 26.00 14.01
N GLU A 283 -19.11 25.85 13.84
CA GLU A 283 -18.59 24.67 13.15
C GLU A 283 -18.90 23.41 13.95
N LEU A 284 -19.24 22.32 13.24
CA LEU A 284 -19.56 21.04 13.86
C LEU A 284 -18.29 20.50 14.54
N SER A 285 -18.17 20.73 15.85
CA SER A 285 -17.05 20.20 16.64
C SER A 285 -17.05 18.67 16.59
N MET A 286 -15.86 18.09 16.62
CA MET A 286 -15.63 16.65 16.76
C MET A 286 -16.41 16.05 17.95
N ASP A 287 -16.70 16.87 18.97
CA ASP A 287 -17.51 16.48 20.13
C ASP A 287 -18.93 16.04 19.78
N ALA A 288 -19.49 16.50 18.64
CA ALA A 288 -20.80 16.05 18.18
C ALA A 288 -20.85 14.54 17.91
N TYR A 289 -19.73 13.94 17.46
CA TYR A 289 -19.64 12.50 17.20
C TYR A 289 -19.57 11.66 18.48
N THR A 290 -19.21 12.26 19.63
CA THR A 290 -19.20 11.58 20.93
C THR A 290 -20.60 11.35 21.49
N GLN A 291 -21.61 12.01 20.91
CA GLN A 291 -22.99 11.98 21.40
C GLN A 291 -23.76 10.73 20.98
N VAL A 292 -23.21 9.89 20.10
CA VAL A 292 -23.83 8.63 19.67
C VAL A 292 -23.16 7.46 20.38
N LEU A 293 -23.97 6.59 20.96
CA LEU A 293 -23.57 5.44 21.76
C LEU A 293 -24.20 4.16 21.22
N PHE A 294 -23.44 3.07 21.15
CA PHE A 294 -23.96 1.77 20.75
C PHE A 294 -24.41 0.97 21.97
N LEU A 295 -25.68 0.60 22.08
CA LEU A 295 -26.19 -0.21 23.17
C LEU A 295 -26.03 -1.70 22.83
N PRO A 296 -25.21 -2.47 23.58
CA PRO A 296 -25.02 -3.89 23.30
C PRO A 296 -26.27 -4.73 23.47
N GLY A 297 -27.07 -4.50 24.52
CA GLY A 297 -28.28 -5.26 24.79
C GLY A 297 -29.39 -5.10 23.75
N GLN A 298 -29.44 -3.95 23.06
CA GLN A 298 -30.44 -3.66 22.02
C GLN A 298 -29.87 -3.73 20.60
N ASN A 299 -28.57 -4.00 20.46
CA ASN A 299 -27.83 -3.99 19.19
C ASN A 299 -28.10 -2.75 18.32
N ARG A 300 -28.17 -1.56 18.94
CA ARG A 300 -28.60 -0.32 18.27
C ARG A 300 -27.82 0.90 18.75
N TYR A 301 -27.61 1.86 17.84
CA TYR A 301 -27.07 3.18 18.18
C TYR A 301 -28.16 4.12 18.66
N THR A 302 -27.92 4.82 19.76
CA THR A 302 -28.80 5.87 20.29
C THR A 302 -27.98 7.08 20.73
N ARG A 303 -28.66 8.19 21.01
CA ARG A 303 -28.00 9.38 21.58
C ARG A 303 -27.69 9.12 23.05
N ALA A 304 -26.51 9.53 23.50
CA ALA A 304 -26.05 9.36 24.88
C ALA A 304 -27.06 9.91 25.90
N ASN A 305 -27.72 11.03 25.58
CA ASN A 305 -28.73 11.66 26.44
C ASN A 305 -29.96 10.78 26.69
N LEU A 306 -30.34 9.92 25.74
CA LEU A 306 -31.50 9.03 25.84
C LEU A 306 -31.16 7.68 26.51
N ALA A 307 -29.87 7.35 26.66
CA ALA A 307 -29.42 6.11 27.26
C ALA A 307 -29.33 6.20 28.79
N SER A 308 -29.75 5.14 29.48
CA SER A 308 -29.63 5.05 30.93
C SER A 308 -28.16 5.00 31.37
N LYS A 309 -27.87 5.31 32.64
CA LYS A 309 -26.50 5.25 33.17
C LYS A 309 -25.89 3.85 33.04
N LYS A 310 -26.73 2.81 33.17
CA LYS A 310 -26.34 1.40 32.97
C LYS A 310 -25.96 1.13 31.52
N ASP A 311 -26.80 1.53 30.57
CA ASP A 311 -26.53 1.35 29.13
C ASP A 311 -25.27 2.11 28.68
N ARG A 312 -25.00 3.28 29.29
CA ARG A 312 -23.77 4.05 29.07
C ARG A 312 -22.53 3.29 29.51
N LEU A 313 -22.59 2.62 30.67
CA LEU A 313 -21.49 1.79 31.17
C LEU A 313 -21.26 0.58 30.26
N GLU A 314 -22.30 -0.19 29.95
CA GLU A 314 -22.20 -1.37 29.07
C GLU A 314 -21.62 -1.03 27.70
N SER A 315 -22.00 0.11 27.13
CA SER A 315 -21.45 0.57 25.87
C SER A 315 -19.98 0.98 25.97
N ALA A 316 -19.61 1.70 27.05
CA ALA A 316 -18.23 2.09 27.29
C ALA A 316 -17.34 0.86 27.50
N GLU A 317 -17.82 -0.16 28.23
CA GLU A 317 -17.15 -1.45 28.39
C GLU A 317 -16.95 -2.15 27.04
N LYS A 318 -18.00 -2.22 26.20
CA LYS A 318 -17.87 -2.81 24.85
C LYS A 318 -16.86 -2.07 23.98
N ARG A 319 -16.87 -0.72 24.02
CA ARG A 319 -15.89 0.11 23.29
C ARG A 319 -14.47 -0.14 23.80
N LEU A 320 -14.29 -0.24 25.11
CA LEU A 320 -13.00 -0.53 25.72
C LEU A 320 -12.48 -1.90 25.25
N GLU A 321 -13.33 -2.92 25.26
CA GLU A 321 -12.94 -4.26 24.81
C GLU A 321 -12.60 -4.30 23.31
N GLN A 322 -13.38 -3.60 22.48
CA GLN A 322 -13.05 -3.41 21.06
C GLN A 322 -11.68 -2.75 20.91
N ASN A 323 -11.42 -1.64 21.62
CA ASN A 323 -10.14 -0.94 21.59
C ASN A 323 -8.98 -1.83 22.06
N ARG A 324 -9.16 -2.65 23.10
CA ARG A 324 -8.17 -3.66 23.51
C ARG A 324 -7.86 -4.65 22.40
N SER A 325 -8.90 -5.13 21.71
CA SER A 325 -8.73 -6.06 20.58
C SER A 325 -7.99 -5.41 19.40
N HIS A 326 -8.29 -4.15 19.09
CA HIS A 326 -7.60 -3.36 18.07
C HIS A 326 -6.14 -3.14 18.46
N MET A 327 -5.88 -2.69 19.68
CA MET A 327 -4.53 -2.51 20.22
C MET A 327 -3.71 -3.81 20.18
N ALA A 328 -4.30 -4.96 20.53
CA ALA A 328 -3.61 -6.24 20.45
C ALA A 328 -3.27 -6.64 19.00
N LYS A 329 -4.15 -6.37 18.04
CA LYS A 329 -3.91 -6.63 16.61
C LYS A 329 -2.85 -5.69 16.04
N GLU A 330 -2.94 -4.41 16.35
CA GLU A 330 -2.00 -3.38 15.91
C GLU A 330 -0.64 -3.58 16.53
N ALA A 331 -0.55 -3.85 17.84
CA ALA A 331 0.72 -4.18 18.50
C ALA A 331 1.41 -5.37 17.84
N LYS A 332 0.67 -6.44 17.50
CA LYS A 332 1.23 -7.58 16.74
C LYS A 332 1.74 -7.17 15.35
N LYS A 333 1.03 -6.29 14.64
CA LYS A 333 1.46 -5.78 13.33
C LYS A 333 2.70 -4.90 13.48
N CYS A 334 2.72 -3.96 14.42
CA CYS A 334 3.86 -3.11 14.74
C CYS A 334 5.07 -3.94 15.14
N SER A 335 4.94 -4.91 16.04
CA SER A 335 6.07 -5.79 16.40
C SER A 335 6.63 -6.58 15.23
N LYS A 336 5.81 -7.00 14.26
CA LYS A 336 6.30 -7.64 13.02
C LYS A 336 7.04 -6.63 12.13
N MET A 337 6.48 -5.44 11.98
CA MET A 337 7.09 -4.36 11.19
C MET A 337 8.42 -3.91 11.79
N GLU A 338 8.47 -3.70 13.11
CA GLU A 338 9.67 -3.35 13.86
C GLU A 338 10.74 -4.43 13.75
N LYS A 339 10.39 -5.72 13.83
CA LYS A 339 11.34 -6.82 13.60
C LYS A 339 11.91 -6.76 12.18
N LYS A 340 11.06 -6.54 11.17
CA LYS A 340 11.49 -6.41 9.77
C LYS A 340 12.41 -5.20 9.58
N LEU A 341 12.03 -4.04 10.13
CA LEU A 341 12.85 -2.83 10.10
C LEU A 341 14.18 -3.06 10.82
N ARG A 342 14.17 -3.66 12.01
CA ARG A 342 15.41 -3.96 12.76
C ARG A 342 16.38 -4.83 11.97
N VAL A 343 15.89 -5.83 11.22
CA VAL A 343 16.74 -6.66 10.36
C VAL A 343 17.29 -5.86 9.17
N LEU A 344 16.43 -5.08 8.48
CA LEU A 344 16.82 -4.34 7.29
C LEU A 344 17.70 -3.13 7.58
N THR A 345 17.39 -2.37 8.63
CA THR A 345 18.04 -1.09 8.95
C THR A 345 19.01 -1.18 10.11
N GLY A 346 19.03 -2.27 10.88
CA GLY A 346 19.89 -2.39 12.06
C GLY A 346 21.37 -2.28 11.73
N GLY A 347 21.82 -2.92 10.63
CA GLY A 347 23.20 -2.80 10.15
C GLY A 347 23.55 -1.37 9.74
N TYR A 348 22.65 -0.70 9.01
CA TYR A 348 22.81 0.70 8.62
C TYR A 348 22.83 1.65 9.82
N GLN A 349 22.00 1.42 10.84
CA GLN A 349 22.00 2.19 12.09
C GLN A 349 23.33 2.03 12.85
N SER A 350 23.85 0.82 12.98
CA SER A 350 25.15 0.57 13.62
C SER A 350 26.30 1.23 12.86
N ARG A 351 26.30 1.16 11.52
CA ARG A 351 27.29 1.83 10.68
C ARG A 351 27.21 3.35 10.81
N ALA A 352 25.99 3.91 10.82
CA ALA A 352 25.78 5.34 11.03
C ALA A 352 26.30 5.78 12.40
N ALA A 353 25.99 5.04 13.46
CA ALA A 353 26.50 5.33 14.81
C ALA A 353 28.04 5.29 14.89
N ALA A 354 28.67 4.31 14.22
CA ALA A 354 30.13 4.22 14.16
C ALA A 354 30.75 5.40 13.38
N LEU A 355 30.17 5.79 12.25
CA LEU A 355 30.62 6.94 11.46
C LEU A 355 30.48 8.26 12.23
N ILE A 356 29.37 8.44 12.96
CA ILE A 356 29.17 9.60 13.83
C ILE A 356 30.26 9.68 14.90
N LYS A 357 30.61 8.55 15.52
CA LYS A 357 31.67 8.49 16.52
C LYS A 357 33.04 8.82 15.92
N GLN A 358 33.38 8.24 14.76
CA GLN A 358 34.62 8.55 14.05
C GLN A 358 34.72 10.03 13.67
N PHE A 359 33.60 10.62 13.24
CA PHE A 359 33.53 12.05 12.91
C PHE A 359 33.82 12.91 14.15
N GLN A 360 33.24 12.57 15.30
CA GLN A 360 33.51 13.25 16.57
C GLN A 360 34.99 13.13 16.99
N GLU A 361 35.56 11.93 16.92
CA GLU A 361 36.99 11.71 17.24
C GLU A 361 37.93 12.51 16.31
N LEU A 362 37.61 12.57 15.01
CA LEU A 362 38.35 13.39 14.04
C LEU A 362 38.24 14.88 14.36
N GLN A 363 37.06 15.33 14.79
CA GLN A 363 36.86 16.72 15.16
C GLN A 363 37.69 17.11 16.38
N ASP A 364 37.73 16.27 17.41
CA ASP A 364 38.59 16.47 18.58
C ASP A 364 40.08 16.50 18.19
N GLN A 365 40.51 15.63 17.27
CA GLN A 365 41.88 15.62 16.76
C GLN A 365 42.22 16.90 15.98
N ILE A 366 41.29 17.41 15.16
CA ILE A 366 41.47 18.66 14.43
C ILE A 366 41.61 19.83 15.41
N GLU A 367 40.82 19.87 16.47
CA GLU A 367 40.92 20.91 17.50
C GLU A 367 42.27 20.87 18.23
N GLN A 368 42.74 19.67 18.60
CA GLN A 368 44.07 19.49 19.20
C GLN A 368 45.19 19.92 18.25
N ALA A 369 45.16 19.47 16.99
CA ALA A 369 46.17 19.83 16.00
C ALA A 369 46.19 21.33 15.71
N ASN A 370 45.04 22.00 15.69
CA ASN A 370 44.96 23.45 15.53
C ASN A 370 45.56 24.20 16.74
N LEU A 371 45.33 23.69 17.95
CA LEU A 371 45.94 24.23 19.17
C LEU A 371 47.46 24.06 19.13
N GLU A 372 47.97 22.87 18.82
CA GLU A 372 49.40 22.58 18.65
C GLU A 372 50.04 23.44 17.56
N PHE A 373 49.37 23.59 16.42
CA PHE A 373 49.86 24.45 15.34
C PHE A 373 49.99 25.91 15.79
N SER A 374 49.00 26.43 16.52
CA SER A 374 49.05 27.79 17.06
C SER A 374 50.18 27.95 18.09
N THR A 375 50.39 26.96 18.97
CA THR A 375 51.47 27.02 19.98
C THR A 375 52.85 26.91 19.33
N PHE A 376 53.06 26.01 18.38
CA PHE A 376 54.33 25.88 17.67
C PHE A 376 54.64 27.09 16.80
N LYS A 377 53.63 27.71 16.18
CA LYS A 377 53.83 28.97 15.45
C LYS A 377 54.31 30.08 16.38
N PHE A 378 53.69 30.23 17.55
CA PHE A 378 54.11 31.20 18.57
C PHE A 378 55.53 30.92 19.11
N LEU A 379 55.84 29.65 19.42
CA LEU A 379 57.17 29.22 19.87
C LEU A 379 58.24 29.47 18.79
N ALA A 380 57.93 29.20 17.52
CA ALA A 380 58.86 29.44 16.41
C ALA A 380 59.17 30.93 16.24
N ASP A 381 58.18 31.81 16.40
CA ASP A 381 58.39 33.25 16.34
C ASP A 381 59.21 33.75 17.54
N GLN A 382 58.98 33.20 18.75
CA GLN A 382 59.83 33.48 19.91
C GLN A 382 61.27 33.02 19.71
N GLU A 383 61.49 31.79 19.22
CA GLU A 383 62.85 31.30 18.99
C GLU A 383 63.55 32.08 17.88
N LYS A 384 62.86 32.46 16.80
CA LYS A 384 63.42 33.38 15.78
C LYS A 384 63.86 34.71 16.39
N ALA A 385 63.10 35.27 17.34
CA ALA A 385 63.49 36.49 18.05
C ALA A 385 64.62 36.27 19.06
N ALA A 386 64.75 35.07 19.63
CA ALA A 386 65.79 34.71 20.60
C ALA A 386 67.14 34.38 19.94
N ILE A 387 67.16 33.83 18.72
CA ILE A 387 68.40 33.43 18.01
C ILE A 387 69.43 34.58 17.92
N PRO A 388 69.09 35.81 17.49
CA PRO A 388 70.06 36.91 17.42
C PRO A 388 70.69 37.24 18.77
N ARG A 389 69.88 37.24 19.85
CA ARG A 389 70.34 37.53 21.22
C ARG A 389 71.25 36.45 21.81
N ARG A 390 71.31 35.25 21.22
CA ARG A 390 72.25 34.19 21.62
C ARG A 390 73.59 34.28 20.89
N ILE A 391 73.66 35.01 19.78
CA ILE A 391 74.86 35.11 18.92
C ILE A 391 75.68 36.37 19.24
N GLU A 392 75.02 37.45 19.68
CA GLU A 392 75.67 38.57 20.40
C GLU A 392 76.11 38.16 21.80
#